data_AF-U5Y5W5-F1
#
_entry.id   AF-U5Y5W5-F1
#
_cell.length_a   1.000
_cell.length_b   1.000
_cell.length_c   1.000
_cell.angle_alpha   90.00
_cell.angle_beta   90.00
_cell.angle_gamma   90.00
#
_symmetry.space_group_name_H-M   'P 1'
#
loop_
_entity.id
_entity.type
_entity.pdbx_description
1 polymer ?
#
loop_
_entity_poly.entity_id
_entity_poly.type
_entity_poly.pdbx_seq_one_letter_code
_entity_poly.pdbx_strand_id
1 'polypeptide(L)'
;MRLSHIFVVIAATFVLASATSTDSNQAKISQASLPEGPSQRLLRTHPTTYEDGDSEERAGGLSTLEKLRFGRMKGDGKTQQDYAAKLGIAEALRLGETDRAVMNRLIATKKYLKWLKYFNYLKDNK
;
A
#
# COMPACT_ATOMS: atom_id res chain seq x y z
N MET A 1 9.38 52.96 -4.68
CA MET A 1 10.82 52.70 -4.46
C MET A 1 11.18 52.85 -3.00
N ARG A 2 10.91 51.83 -2.18
CA ARG A 2 11.40 51.67 -0.80
C ARG A 2 11.28 50.17 -0.50
N LEU A 3 12.39 49.52 -0.16
CA LEU A 3 12.54 48.29 0.63
C LEU A 3 13.67 47.38 0.09
N SER A 4 14.89 47.88 0.18
CA SER A 4 16.12 47.11 0.21
C SER A 4 17.05 47.84 1.17
N HIS A 5 18.02 47.16 1.80
CA HIS A 5 18.97 47.66 2.83
C HIS A 5 18.64 47.36 4.31
N ILE A 6 18.24 46.14 4.67
CA ILE A 6 18.29 45.66 6.08
C ILE A 6 19.01 44.30 6.15
N PHE A 7 20.32 44.24 5.81
CA PHE A 7 21.08 42.99 5.95
C PHE A 7 22.54 43.12 6.40
N VAL A 8 23.02 44.28 6.93
CA VAL A 8 24.47 44.46 7.21
C VAL A 8 24.83 44.82 8.67
N VAL A 9 23.89 44.86 9.64
CA VAL A 9 24.18 45.45 10.98
C VAL A 9 24.33 44.46 12.16
N ILE A 10 24.25 43.14 11.97
CA ILE A 10 24.25 42.18 13.10
C ILE A 10 25.54 41.35 13.16
N ALA A 11 26.70 42.00 13.35
CA ALA A 11 27.99 41.29 13.45
C ALA A 11 28.95 41.79 14.56
N ALA A 12 28.50 42.60 15.54
CA ALA A 12 29.46 43.25 16.45
C ALA A 12 29.04 43.35 17.94
N THR A 13 28.27 42.40 18.48
CA THR A 13 27.85 42.45 19.91
C THR A 13 28.32 41.27 20.76
N PHE A 14 29.39 40.58 20.36
CA PHE A 14 29.96 39.45 21.11
C PHE A 14 31.32 39.76 21.74
N VAL A 15 31.45 40.86 22.49
CA VAL A 15 32.56 41.01 23.44
C VAL A 15 32.07 41.89 24.59
N LEU A 16 32.31 41.44 25.83
CA LEU A 16 32.42 42.23 27.07
C LEU A 16 31.32 42.03 28.14
N ALA A 17 31.53 41.05 29.03
CA ALA A 17 31.14 41.08 30.46
C ALA A 17 31.83 39.87 31.16
N SER A 18 33.03 40.02 31.72
CA SER A 18 33.36 40.36 33.12
C SER A 18 33.46 39.14 34.04
N ALA A 19 34.67 38.90 34.57
CA ALA A 19 35.07 37.82 35.46
C ALA A 19 34.62 38.01 36.93
N THR A 20 34.43 36.92 37.69
CA THR A 20 35.25 36.51 38.87
C THR A 20 34.60 35.39 39.73
N SER A 21 35.48 34.69 40.47
CA SER A 21 35.40 33.42 41.24
C SER A 21 34.21 33.16 42.16
N THR A 22 33.90 31.86 42.39
CA THR A 22 33.91 31.20 43.73
C THR A 22 33.46 29.71 43.67
N ASP A 23 34.29 28.87 44.28
CA ASP A 23 34.04 27.59 45.00
C ASP A 23 33.62 26.26 44.31
N SER A 24 34.20 25.22 44.91
CA SER A 24 33.71 23.85 45.15
C SER A 24 33.84 22.77 44.08
N ASN A 25 34.85 21.92 44.33
CA ASN A 25 34.76 20.47 44.44
C ASN A 25 34.16 19.64 43.28
N GLN A 26 35.04 18.83 42.70
CA GLN A 26 34.83 17.39 42.48
C GLN A 26 33.69 16.98 41.53
N ALA A 27 34.04 16.63 40.29
CA ALA A 27 33.82 15.30 39.71
C ALA A 27 34.27 15.27 38.25
N LYS A 28 34.99 14.21 37.88
CA LYS A 28 35.43 13.91 36.52
C LYS A 28 34.19 13.68 35.64
N ILE A 29 33.86 14.64 34.77
CA ILE A 29 32.81 14.46 33.77
C ILE A 29 33.33 13.44 32.75
N SER A 30 32.79 12.23 32.78
CA SER A 30 32.98 11.29 31.67
C SER A 30 32.36 11.92 30.43
N GLN A 31 33.17 12.24 29.42
CA GLN A 31 32.65 12.57 28.10
C GLN A 31 31.99 11.31 27.55
N ALA A 32 30.69 11.16 27.81
CA ALA A 32 29.88 10.28 27.00
C ALA A 32 29.93 10.85 25.58
N SER A 33 30.62 10.17 24.67
CA SER A 33 30.53 10.49 23.25
C SER A 33 29.06 10.36 22.85
N LEU A 34 28.41 11.49 22.59
CA LEU A 34 27.14 11.49 21.88
C LEU A 34 27.38 10.76 20.55
N PRO A 35 26.58 9.75 20.18
CA PRO A 35 26.67 9.18 18.85
C PRO A 35 26.31 10.28 17.85
N GLU A 36 27.33 10.87 17.24
CA GLU A 36 27.19 11.91 16.24
C GLU A 36 26.75 11.25 14.92
N GLY A 37 25.44 11.21 14.70
CA GLY A 37 24.87 10.76 13.43
C GLY A 37 23.38 10.43 13.51
N PRO A 38 22.61 10.62 12.43
CA PRO A 38 21.22 10.18 12.38
C PRO A 38 21.17 8.67 12.63
N SER A 39 20.31 8.21 13.56
CA SER A 39 20.16 6.78 13.82
C SER A 39 19.75 6.08 12.53
N GLN A 40 20.65 5.28 11.94
CA GLN A 40 20.31 4.48 10.77
C GLN A 40 19.29 3.42 11.20
N ARG A 41 18.01 3.68 10.92
CA ARG A 41 16.98 2.66 10.97
C ARG A 41 17.16 1.76 9.76
N LEU A 42 18.01 0.74 9.88
CA LEU A 42 18.22 -0.24 8.82
C LEU A 42 16.95 -1.08 8.64
N LEU A 43 16.29 -0.97 7.48
CA LEU A 43 15.24 -1.91 7.10
C LEU A 43 15.86 -3.30 6.90
N ARG A 44 15.24 -4.33 7.47
CA ARG A 44 15.64 -5.72 7.19
C ARG A 44 15.32 -6.04 5.73
N THR A 45 16.33 -6.39 4.96
CA THR A 45 16.17 -6.95 3.63
C THR A 45 16.05 -8.47 3.74
N HIS A 46 15.15 -9.05 2.95
CA HIS A 46 15.04 -10.50 2.80
C HIS A 46 15.71 -10.90 1.48
N PRO A 47 16.49 -12.01 1.44
CA PRO A 47 17.06 -12.50 0.19
C PRO A 47 15.93 -12.93 -0.74
N THR A 48 15.84 -12.28 -1.90
CA THR A 48 14.93 -12.66 -2.99
C THR A 48 15.69 -13.60 -3.92
N THR A 49 15.33 -14.88 -3.94
CA THR A 49 15.77 -15.78 -5.02
C THR A 49 15.06 -15.33 -6.29
N TYR A 50 15.79 -14.63 -7.16
CA TYR A 50 15.31 -14.25 -8.49
C TYR A 50 15.24 -15.51 -9.36
N GLU A 51 14.15 -16.25 -9.23
CA GLU A 51 13.59 -17.00 -10.35
C GLU A 51 12.40 -16.15 -10.83
N ASP A 52 12.61 -15.48 -11.96
CA ASP A 52 11.64 -14.91 -12.88
C ASP A 52 10.18 -14.73 -12.38
N GLY A 53 9.78 -13.46 -12.17
CA GLY A 53 8.43 -13.03 -12.54
C GLY A 53 7.24 -13.30 -11.61
N ASP A 54 7.39 -13.96 -10.45
CA ASP A 54 6.24 -14.26 -9.58
C ASP A 54 5.94 -13.17 -8.53
N SER A 55 5.90 -11.91 -8.97
CA SER A 55 5.07 -10.91 -8.27
C SER A 55 3.61 -11.16 -8.65
N GLU A 56 3.04 -12.26 -8.16
CA GLU A 56 1.59 -12.42 -8.08
C GLU A 56 1.05 -11.47 -7.01
N GLU A 57 1.18 -10.16 -7.21
CA GLU A 57 0.70 -9.13 -6.27
C GLU A 57 -0.83 -9.16 -6.06
N ARG A 58 -1.51 -10.10 -6.72
CA ARG A 58 -2.78 -10.65 -6.24
C ARG A 58 -2.72 -12.16 -6.38
N ALA A 59 -2.90 -12.87 -5.27
CA ALA A 59 -3.22 -14.30 -5.19
C ALA A 59 -4.57 -14.65 -5.88
N GLY A 60 -4.77 -14.25 -7.13
CA GLY A 60 -6.08 -14.19 -7.79
C GLY A 60 -6.05 -13.69 -9.24
N GLY A 61 -4.89 -13.71 -9.91
CA GLY A 61 -4.80 -13.46 -11.35
C GLY A 61 -5.62 -14.48 -12.16
N LEU A 62 -6.12 -14.05 -13.33
CA LEU A 62 -6.81 -14.96 -14.24
C LEU A 62 -5.78 -15.84 -14.95
N SER A 63 -5.90 -17.17 -14.84
CA SER A 63 -4.94 -18.08 -15.50
C SER A 63 -5.01 -17.93 -17.03
N THR A 64 -3.96 -18.34 -17.75
CA THR A 64 -3.93 -18.29 -19.22
C THR A 64 -5.12 -19.04 -19.84
N LEU A 65 -5.49 -20.20 -19.29
CA LEU A 65 -6.65 -20.96 -19.74
C LEU A 65 -7.98 -20.27 -19.43
N GLU A 66 -8.09 -19.62 -18.26
CA GLU A 66 -9.26 -18.84 -17.89
C GLU A 66 -9.40 -17.61 -18.80
N LYS A 67 -8.32 -16.90 -19.10
CA LYS A 67 -8.27 -15.77 -20.05
C LYS A 67 -8.77 -16.18 -21.43
N LEU A 68 -8.24 -17.27 -21.99
CA LEU A 68 -8.65 -17.78 -23.31
C LEU A 68 -10.14 -18.17 -23.32
N ARG A 69 -10.60 -18.87 -22.29
CA ARG A 69 -12.00 -19.27 -22.16
C ARG A 69 -12.93 -18.07 -22.07
N PHE A 70 -12.58 -17.08 -21.26
CA PHE A 70 -13.39 -15.88 -21.08
C PHE A 70 -13.38 -14.99 -22.32
N GLY A 71 -12.26 -14.92 -23.03
CA GLY A 71 -12.18 -14.28 -24.35
C GLY A 71 -13.14 -14.91 -25.35
N ARG A 72 -13.19 -16.24 -25.45
CA ARG A 72 -14.18 -16.93 -26.30
C ARG A 72 -15.61 -16.62 -25.86
N MET A 73 -15.91 -16.71 -24.56
CA MET A 73 -17.25 -16.44 -24.06
C MET A 73 -17.71 -15.01 -24.34
N LYS A 74 -16.81 -14.02 -24.19
CA LYS A 74 -17.07 -12.63 -24.56
C LYS A 74 -17.31 -12.50 -26.07
N GLY A 75 -16.49 -13.15 -26.90
CA GLY A 75 -16.66 -13.18 -28.36
C GLY A 75 -17.99 -13.79 -28.81
N ASP A 76 -18.48 -14.80 -28.09
CA ASP A 76 -19.82 -15.39 -28.28
C ASP A 76 -20.96 -14.48 -27.78
N GLY A 77 -20.67 -13.30 -27.22
CA GLY A 77 -21.67 -12.38 -26.66
C GLY A 77 -22.23 -12.81 -25.30
N LYS A 78 -21.61 -13.77 -24.59
CA LYS A 78 -22.13 -14.24 -23.30
C LYS A 78 -21.95 -13.19 -22.21
N THR A 79 -23.05 -12.81 -21.57
CA THR A 79 -23.08 -11.83 -20.49
C THR A 79 -22.71 -12.43 -19.14
N GLN A 80 -22.50 -11.59 -18.13
CA GLN A 80 -22.36 -12.02 -16.74
C GLN A 80 -23.59 -12.80 -16.22
N GLN A 81 -24.79 -12.50 -16.73
CA GLN A 81 -26.02 -13.20 -16.34
C GLN A 81 -26.06 -14.61 -16.93
N ASP A 82 -25.66 -14.78 -18.19
CA ASP A 82 -25.57 -16.10 -18.83
C ASP A 82 -24.59 -17.01 -18.10
N TYR A 83 -23.48 -16.43 -17.63
CA TYR A 83 -22.51 -17.19 -16.86
C TYR A 83 -23.00 -17.52 -15.45
N ALA A 84 -23.74 -16.62 -14.80
CA ALA A 84 -24.41 -16.92 -13.52
C ALA A 84 -25.44 -18.06 -13.68
N ALA A 85 -26.22 -18.06 -14.76
CA ALA A 85 -27.16 -19.12 -15.09
C ALA A 85 -26.44 -20.45 -15.32
N LYS A 86 -25.34 -20.44 -16.09
CA LYS A 86 -24.49 -21.62 -16.32
C LYS A 86 -23.91 -22.20 -15.03
N LEU A 87 -23.59 -21.37 -14.05
CA LEU A 87 -23.08 -21.80 -12.75
C LEU A 87 -24.21 -22.23 -11.78
N GLY A 88 -25.47 -21.96 -12.12
CA GLY A 88 -26.63 -22.22 -11.28
C GLY A 88 -26.68 -21.31 -10.05
N ILE A 89 -26.19 -20.07 -10.16
CA ILE A 89 -26.19 -19.08 -9.07
C ILE A 89 -27.04 -17.83 -9.38
N ALA A 90 -27.69 -17.77 -10.54
CA ALA A 90 -28.47 -16.60 -10.95
C ALA A 90 -29.55 -16.23 -9.92
N GLU A 91 -30.31 -17.21 -9.45
CA GLU A 91 -31.35 -16.95 -8.44
C GLU A 91 -30.78 -16.55 -7.08
N ALA A 92 -29.65 -17.15 -6.68
CA ALA A 92 -28.96 -16.78 -5.44
C ALA A 92 -28.39 -15.36 -5.50
N LEU A 93 -27.91 -14.91 -6.66
CA LEU A 93 -27.48 -13.51 -6.86
C LEU A 93 -28.66 -12.56 -6.70
N ARG A 94 -29.79 -12.85 -7.36
CA ARG A 94 -31.01 -12.04 -7.29
C ARG A 94 -31.56 -11.95 -5.87
N LEU A 95 -31.69 -13.09 -5.18
CA LEU A 95 -32.15 -13.12 -3.78
C LEU A 95 -31.15 -12.45 -2.83
N GLY A 96 -29.85 -12.58 -3.11
CA GLY A 96 -28.78 -11.97 -2.33
C GLY A 96 -28.77 -10.44 -2.38
N GLU A 97 -29.43 -9.81 -3.35
CA GLU A 97 -29.63 -8.34 -3.37
C GLU A 97 -30.54 -7.88 -2.22
N THR A 98 -31.50 -8.72 -1.82
CA THR A 98 -32.47 -8.43 -0.76
C THR A 98 -32.15 -9.12 0.57
N ASP A 99 -31.55 -10.31 0.51
CA ASP A 99 -31.26 -11.14 1.69
C ASP A 99 -29.75 -11.30 1.89
N ARG A 100 -29.26 -10.67 2.95
CA ARG A 100 -27.84 -10.70 3.34
C ARG A 100 -27.36 -12.11 3.72
N ALA A 101 -28.20 -12.95 4.30
CA ALA A 101 -27.83 -14.32 4.67
C ALA A 101 -27.61 -15.18 3.42
N VAL A 102 -28.45 -15.00 2.39
CA VAL A 102 -28.27 -15.66 1.09
C VAL A 102 -26.98 -15.20 0.43
N MET A 103 -26.71 -13.88 0.41
CA MET A 103 -25.46 -13.36 -0.14
C MET A 103 -24.23 -13.90 0.60
N ASN A 104 -24.25 -13.90 1.94
CA ASN A 104 -23.13 -14.43 2.74
C ASN A 104 -22.83 -15.90 2.43
N ARG A 105 -23.86 -16.72 2.21
CA ARG A 105 -23.69 -18.11 1.79
C ARG A 105 -23.15 -18.20 0.37
N LEU A 106 -23.62 -17.35 -0.54
CA LEU A 106 -23.21 -17.32 -1.94
C LEU A 106 -21.74 -16.94 -2.09
N ILE A 107 -21.27 -15.88 -1.42
CA ILE A 107 -19.89 -15.39 -1.54
C ILE A 107 -18.86 -16.41 -1.04
N ALA A 108 -19.26 -17.31 -0.14
CA ALA A 108 -18.44 -18.42 0.34
C ALA A 108 -18.29 -19.56 -0.70
N THR A 109 -19.04 -19.53 -1.81
CA THR A 109 -19.00 -20.61 -2.80
C THR A 109 -17.92 -20.40 -3.86
N LYS A 110 -17.30 -21.51 -4.31
CA LYS A 110 -16.37 -21.50 -5.46
C LYS A 110 -17.06 -21.02 -6.76
N LYS A 111 -18.38 -21.20 -6.87
CA LYS A 111 -19.16 -20.75 -8.03
C LYS A 111 -19.22 -19.23 -8.11
N TYR A 112 -19.46 -18.55 -6.99
CA TYR A 112 -19.42 -17.10 -6.91
C TYR A 112 -18.05 -16.55 -7.31
N LEU A 113 -16.96 -17.14 -6.81
CA LEU A 113 -15.60 -16.74 -7.19
C LEU A 113 -15.36 -16.85 -8.71
N LYS A 114 -15.83 -17.94 -9.34
CA LYS A 114 -15.74 -18.10 -10.80
C LYS A 114 -16.52 -17.02 -11.53
N TRP A 115 -17.75 -16.73 -11.10
CA TRP A 115 -18.58 -15.68 -11.67
C TRP A 115 -17.92 -14.31 -11.54
N LEU A 116 -17.39 -13.99 -10.35
CA LEU A 116 -16.70 -12.73 -10.07
C LEU A 116 -15.48 -12.53 -10.98
N LYS A 117 -14.71 -13.59 -11.21
CA LYS A 117 -13.58 -13.55 -12.18
C LYS A 117 -14.05 -13.16 -13.58
N TYR A 118 -15.14 -13.75 -14.08
CA TYR A 118 -15.67 -13.42 -15.41
C TYR A 118 -16.27 -12.01 -15.47
N PHE A 119 -16.98 -11.62 -14.42
CA PHE A 119 -17.53 -10.27 -14.28
C PHE A 119 -16.42 -9.20 -14.33
N ASN A 120 -15.32 -9.41 -13.60
CA ASN A 120 -14.17 -8.51 -13.64
C ASN A 120 -13.50 -8.52 -15.02
N TYR A 121 -13.32 -9.70 -15.63
CA TYR A 121 -12.80 -9.80 -17.00
C TYR A 121 -13.62 -8.98 -18.00
N LEU A 122 -14.95 -9.07 -17.95
CA LEU A 122 -15.83 -8.27 -18.82
C LEU A 122 -15.70 -6.77 -18.55
N LYS A 123 -15.50 -6.34 -17.30
CA LYS A 123 -15.29 -4.94 -16.93
C LYS A 123 -13.97 -4.38 -17.47
N ASP A 124 -12.90 -5.16 -17.34
CA ASP A 124 -11.56 -4.75 -17.77
C ASP A 124 -11.42 -4.72 -19.30
N ASN A 125 -12.28 -5.46 -20.00
CA ASN A 125 -12.27 -5.59 -21.45
C ASN A 125 -13.53 -4.97 -22.09
N LYS A 126 -14.12 -3.91 -21.54
CA LYS A 126 -15.25 -3.21 -22.18
C LYS A 126 -14.84 -2.45 -23.44
#